data_AF-A0A958YTS5-F1
#
_entry.id   AF-A0A958YTS5-F1
#
_cell.length_a   1.000
_cell.length_b   1.000
_cell.length_c   1.000
_cell.angle_alpha   90.00
_cell.angle_beta   90.00
_cell.angle_gamma   90.00
#
_symmetry.space_group_name_H-M   'P 1'
#
loop_
_entity.id
_entity.type
_entity.pdbx_description
1 polymer ?
#
loop_
_entity_poly.entity_id
_entity_poly.type
_entity_poly.pdbx_seq_one_letter_code
_entity_poly.pdbx_strand_id
1 'polypeptide(L)'
;EFTKSDTHSFAEWLKLTKAKPIERSEEPMEYKNGDSEKEERERKFELIDKFIQERPKIVPSEGSSNTSKKEEPKNLAAAFTQMPESLMTETLAKVYLQQKNYKKAIQAYKILILKNPEKSGFFADQIRAIEKLINSEQS
;
A
#
# COMPACT_ATOMS: atom_id res chain seq x y z
N GLU A 1 -22.86 0.95 -14.78
CA GLU A 1 -24.10 1.72 -14.58
C GLU A 1 -23.95 2.50 -13.28
N PHE A 2 -23.95 3.83 -13.32
CA PHE A 2 -23.99 4.65 -12.10
C PHE A 2 -25.39 4.55 -11.48
N THR A 3 -25.47 4.37 -10.17
CA THR A 3 -26.76 4.15 -9.48
C THR A 3 -27.31 5.47 -8.95
N LYS A 4 -28.63 5.58 -8.81
CA LYS A 4 -29.32 6.84 -8.42
C LYS A 4 -28.95 7.39 -7.03
N SER A 5 -28.15 6.66 -6.25
CA SER A 5 -27.60 7.10 -4.96
C SER A 5 -26.26 7.81 -5.06
N ASP A 6 -25.64 7.85 -6.24
CA ASP A 6 -24.35 8.51 -6.43
C ASP A 6 -24.55 10.03 -6.49
N THR A 7 -23.95 10.75 -5.54
CA THR A 7 -24.12 12.20 -5.38
C THR A 7 -23.52 13.03 -6.51
N HIS A 8 -22.59 12.48 -7.28
CA HIS A 8 -21.99 13.14 -8.44
C HIS A 8 -21.66 12.15 -9.55
N SER A 9 -21.87 12.57 -10.80
CA SER A 9 -21.47 11.81 -11.98
C SER A 9 -19.96 11.94 -12.23
N PHE A 10 -19.35 10.92 -12.84
CA PHE A 10 -17.95 10.97 -13.29
C PHE A 10 -17.63 12.21 -14.15
N ALA A 11 -18.58 12.63 -14.99
CA ALA A 11 -18.45 13.84 -15.81
C ALA A 11 -18.45 15.14 -14.99
N GLU A 12 -19.03 15.11 -13.79
CA GLU A 12 -19.06 16.23 -12.85
C GLU A 12 -17.75 16.36 -12.09
N TRP A 13 -17.16 15.22 -11.68
CA TRP A 13 -15.81 15.18 -11.12
C TRP A 13 -14.73 15.71 -12.07
N LEU A 14 -14.81 15.38 -13.37
CA LEU A 14 -13.88 15.91 -14.38
C LEU A 14 -13.94 17.44 -14.53
N LYS A 15 -15.06 18.09 -14.15
CA LYS A 15 -15.15 19.56 -14.17
C LYS A 15 -14.45 20.18 -12.97
N LEU A 16 -14.40 19.47 -11.84
CA LEU A 16 -13.79 19.95 -10.60
C LEU A 16 -12.25 19.97 -10.68
N THR A 17 -11.65 19.14 -11.52
CA THR A 17 -10.20 19.02 -11.68
C THR A 17 -9.59 20.02 -12.67
N LYS A 18 -10.35 20.98 -13.20
CA LYS A 18 -9.79 22.07 -14.01
C LYS A 18 -8.99 23.02 -13.11
N ALA A 19 -7.72 22.67 -12.89
CA ALA A 19 -6.78 23.51 -12.15
C ALA A 19 -6.61 24.87 -12.83
N LYS A 20 -6.71 25.96 -12.07
CA LYS A 20 -6.32 27.28 -12.54
C LYS A 20 -4.79 27.39 -12.56
N PRO A 21 -4.18 27.99 -13.59
CA PRO A 21 -2.74 28.24 -13.63
C PRO A 21 -2.31 29.09 -12.42
N ILE A 22 -1.19 28.73 -11.79
CA ILE A 22 -0.63 29.50 -10.67
C ILE A 22 0.08 30.73 -11.25
N GLU A 23 -0.45 31.92 -11.01
CA GLU A 23 0.26 33.19 -11.29
C GLU A 23 1.16 33.53 -10.10
N ARG A 24 2.47 33.37 -10.28
CA ARG A 24 3.48 33.83 -9.32
C ARG A 24 3.89 35.25 -9.69
N SER A 25 3.24 36.25 -9.12
CA SER A 25 3.76 37.61 -9.07
C SER A 25 4.68 37.73 -7.86
N GLU A 26 5.95 38.08 -8.09
CA GLU A 26 6.95 38.33 -7.04
C GLU A 26 6.65 39.67 -6.35
N GLU A 27 5.77 39.66 -5.36
CA GLU A 27 5.66 40.78 -4.41
C GLU A 27 6.71 40.57 -3.30
N PRO A 28 7.61 41.55 -3.04
CA PRO A 28 8.57 41.43 -1.96
C PRO A 28 7.85 41.51 -0.61
N MET A 29 7.85 40.41 0.14
CA MET A 29 7.31 40.37 1.50
C MET A 29 8.15 41.26 2.42
N GLU A 30 7.55 42.35 2.91
CA GLU A 30 8.09 43.21 3.95
C GLU A 30 8.11 42.44 5.29
N TYR A 31 9.30 42.04 5.78
CA TYR A 31 9.43 41.47 7.11
C TYR A 31 9.43 42.60 8.15
N LYS A 32 8.38 42.64 8.99
CA LYS A 32 8.28 43.54 10.15
C LYS A 32 9.34 43.13 11.19
N ASN A 33 10.45 43.87 11.26
CA ASN A 33 11.44 43.70 12.31
C ASN A 33 10.88 44.21 13.66
N GLY A 34 10.25 43.33 14.42
CA GLY A 34 9.95 43.54 15.84
C GLY A 34 10.97 42.82 16.72
N ASP A 35 11.64 43.53 17.63
CA ASP A 35 12.63 42.96 18.57
C ASP A 35 12.13 41.71 19.31
N SER A 36 10.81 41.62 19.55
CA SER A 36 10.18 40.46 20.19
C SER A 36 10.32 39.15 19.39
N GLU A 37 10.36 39.19 18.05
CA GLU A 37 10.55 37.98 17.24
C GLU A 37 12.00 37.48 17.28
N LYS A 38 12.95 38.40 17.48
CA LYS A 38 14.37 38.07 17.58
C LYS A 38 14.67 37.35 18.89
N GLU A 39 14.12 37.83 20.00
CA GLU A 39 14.23 37.15 21.30
C GLU A 39 13.61 35.75 21.28
N GLU A 40 12.44 35.59 20.64
CA GLU A 40 11.79 34.28 20.54
C GLU A 40 12.60 33.31 19.67
N ARG A 41 13.23 33.82 18.61
CA ARG A 41 14.13 33.05 17.74
C ARG A 41 15.39 32.61 18.50
N GLU A 42 15.99 33.49 19.29
CA GLU A 42 17.15 33.18 20.13
C GLU A 42 16.82 32.08 21.15
N ARG A 43 15.69 32.18 21.86
CA ARG A 43 15.21 31.12 22.77
C ARG A 43 14.99 29.77 22.08
N LYS A 44 14.48 29.77 20.84
CA LYS A 44 14.31 28.55 20.04
C LYS A 44 15.66 27.93 19.67
N PHE A 45 16.64 28.74 19.31
CA PHE A 45 18.00 28.25 19.02
C PHE A 45 18.69 27.68 20.26
N GLU A 46 18.55 28.32 21.42
CA GLU A 46 19.07 27.79 22.68
C GLU A 46 18.47 26.42 23.03
N LEU A 47 17.16 26.23 22.78
CA LEU A 47 16.50 24.95 23.02
C LEU A 47 17.01 23.85 22.07
N ILE A 48 17.31 24.20 20.81
CA ILE A 48 17.89 23.29 19.82
C ILE A 48 19.32 22.91 20.24
N ASP A 49 20.15 23.87 20.63
CA ASP A 49 21.52 23.62 21.06
C ASP A 49 21.56 22.72 22.30
N LYS A 50 20.69 23.00 23.27
CA LYS A 50 20.51 22.15 24.46
C LYS A 50 20.13 20.72 24.07
N PHE A 51 19.22 20.53 23.13
CA PHE A 51 18.82 19.21 22.65
C PHE A 51 19.97 18.46 21.98
N ILE A 52 20.75 19.15 21.13
CA ILE A 52 21.92 18.55 20.45
C ILE A 52 23.01 18.16 21.47
N GLN A 53 23.21 18.96 22.52
CA GLN A 53 24.14 18.67 23.62
C GLN A 53 23.68 17.48 24.46
N GLU A 54 22.40 17.43 24.84
CA GLU A 54 21.84 16.40 25.72
C GLU A 54 21.73 15.02 25.04
N ARG A 55 21.74 14.96 23.70
CA ARG A 55 21.61 13.73 22.88
C ARG A 55 20.61 12.73 23.48
N PRO A 56 19.35 13.14 23.76
CA PRO A 56 18.42 12.28 24.47
C PRO A 56 18.13 11.03 23.64
N LYS A 57 18.43 9.87 24.21
CA LYS A 57 18.12 8.58 23.60
C LYS A 57 16.81 8.05 24.18
N ILE A 58 15.81 7.87 23.32
CA ILE A 58 14.58 7.17 23.71
C ILE A 58 14.94 5.69 23.82
N VAL A 59 15.12 5.20 25.03
CA VAL A 59 15.18 3.76 25.28
C VAL A 59 13.74 3.27 25.32
N PRO A 60 13.35 2.29 24.48
CA PRO A 60 12.05 1.66 24.60
C PRO A 60 11.87 1.16 26.04
N SER A 61 10.84 1.62 26.73
CA SER A 61 10.49 1.09 28.04
C SER A 61 10.08 -0.37 27.85
N GLU A 62 10.95 -1.29 28.26
CA GLU A 62 10.65 -2.73 28.44
C GLU A 62 9.66 -2.97 29.59
N GLY A 63 8.90 -1.95 30.02
CA GLY A 63 8.29 -1.90 31.34
C GLY A 63 6.96 -1.20 31.47
N SER A 64 6.23 -0.89 30.39
CA SER A 64 4.78 -0.63 30.52
C SER A 64 3.99 -1.93 30.32
N SER A 65 4.38 -2.95 31.07
CA SER A 65 3.51 -4.08 31.37
C SER A 65 2.46 -3.58 32.37
N ASN A 66 1.38 -2.99 31.86
CA ASN A 66 0.12 -3.06 32.56
C ASN A 66 -0.97 -3.44 31.55
N THR A 67 -1.40 -4.68 31.73
CA THR A 67 -2.59 -5.34 31.18
C THR A 67 -2.46 -5.95 29.77
N SER A 68 -2.29 -7.28 29.81
CA SER A 68 -2.87 -8.25 28.89
C SER A 68 -2.10 -8.59 27.61
N LYS A 69 -1.59 -9.82 27.62
CA LYS A 69 -1.08 -10.64 26.50
C LYS A 69 0.26 -10.20 25.92
N LYS A 70 1.28 -10.99 26.29
CA LYS A 70 2.51 -11.21 25.53
C LYS A 70 2.12 -11.73 24.14
N GLU A 71 1.79 -10.83 23.22
CA GLU A 71 1.75 -11.17 21.80
C GLU A 71 3.20 -11.13 21.30
N GLU A 72 3.69 -12.28 20.85
CA GLU A 72 4.86 -12.36 19.95
C GLU A 72 4.79 -11.20 18.95
N PRO A 73 5.90 -10.56 18.55
CA PRO A 73 5.88 -9.51 17.56
C PRO A 73 5.25 -10.05 16.27
N LYS A 74 3.94 -9.82 16.10
CA LYS A 74 3.20 -10.26 14.93
C LYS A 74 3.81 -9.51 13.76
N ASN A 75 4.51 -10.24 12.91
CA ASN A 75 5.03 -9.70 11.68
C ASN A 75 3.82 -9.36 10.78
N LEU A 76 3.35 -8.12 10.86
CA LEU A 76 2.20 -7.63 10.10
C LEU A 76 2.44 -7.73 8.58
N ALA A 77 3.69 -7.76 8.13
CA ALA A 77 4.04 -7.95 6.72
C ALA A 77 3.80 -9.38 6.21
N ALA A 78 3.81 -10.39 7.10
CA ALA A 78 3.54 -11.77 6.71
C ALA A 78 2.11 -11.93 6.16
N ALA A 79 1.14 -11.19 6.71
CA ALA A 79 -0.25 -11.20 6.25
C ALA A 79 -0.41 -10.67 4.81
N PHE A 80 0.49 -9.80 4.36
CA PHE A 80 0.49 -9.25 3.00
C PHE A 80 1.35 -10.03 2.00
N THR A 81 2.17 -10.96 2.50
CA THR A 81 3.03 -11.80 1.63
C THR A 81 2.20 -12.84 0.86
N GLN A 82 1.07 -13.26 1.43
CA GLN A 82 0.11 -14.16 0.78
C GLN A 82 -0.95 -13.30 0.09
N MET A 83 -0.97 -13.30 -1.24
CA MET A 83 -1.99 -12.56 -1.98
C MET A 83 -3.37 -13.17 -1.67
N PRO A 84 -4.40 -12.35 -1.34
CA PRO A 84 -5.68 -12.87 -0.91
C PRO A 84 -6.34 -13.69 -2.02
N GLU A 85 -6.83 -14.89 -1.66
CA GLU A 85 -7.54 -15.81 -2.56
C GLU A 85 -8.75 -15.15 -3.24
N SER A 86 -9.28 -14.09 -2.62
CA SER A 86 -10.34 -13.26 -3.18
C SER A 86 -9.99 -12.65 -4.55
N LEU A 87 -8.71 -12.34 -4.82
CA LEU A 87 -8.27 -11.66 -6.03
C LEU A 87 -8.01 -12.57 -7.24
N MET A 88 -8.12 -13.90 -7.10
CA MET A 88 -7.82 -14.81 -8.20
C MET A 88 -8.92 -14.82 -9.27
N THR A 89 -8.52 -14.57 -10.53
CA THR A 89 -9.37 -14.59 -11.72
C THR A 89 -8.72 -15.39 -12.85
N GLU A 90 -9.51 -15.84 -13.83
CA GLU A 90 -9.00 -16.62 -14.96
C GLU A 90 -7.94 -15.86 -15.77
N THR A 91 -8.17 -14.57 -16.04
CA THR A 91 -7.21 -13.70 -16.74
C THR A 91 -5.91 -13.60 -15.96
N LEU A 92 -5.99 -13.44 -14.63
CA LEU A 92 -4.79 -13.37 -13.80
C LEU A 92 -4.00 -14.69 -13.82
N ALA A 93 -4.68 -15.83 -13.80
CA ALA A 93 -4.03 -17.14 -13.96
C ALA A 93 -3.31 -17.28 -15.32
N LYS A 94 -3.91 -16.78 -16.40
CA LYS A 94 -3.28 -16.71 -17.73
C LYS A 94 -2.06 -15.79 -17.74
N VAL A 95 -2.13 -14.62 -17.12
CA VAL A 95 -1.00 -13.70 -17.00
C VAL A 95 0.15 -14.37 -16.24
N TYR A 96 -0.12 -15.10 -15.15
CA TYR A 96 0.93 -15.85 -14.45
C TYR A 96 1.58 -16.93 -15.32
N LEU A 97 0.81 -17.61 -16.17
CA LEU A 97 1.35 -18.58 -17.12
C LEU A 97 2.24 -17.89 -18.16
N GLN A 98 1.82 -16.76 -18.72
CA GLN A 98 2.63 -15.97 -19.66
C GLN A 98 3.94 -15.48 -19.04
N GLN A 99 3.91 -15.15 -17.76
CA GLN A 99 5.10 -14.76 -16.98
C GLN A 99 5.97 -15.95 -16.55
N LYS A 100 5.65 -17.18 -16.99
CA LYS A 100 6.30 -18.44 -16.55
C LYS A 100 6.25 -18.68 -15.04
N ASN A 101 5.36 -18.01 -14.33
CA ASN A 101 5.16 -18.22 -12.89
C ASN A 101 4.15 -19.33 -12.65
N TYR A 102 4.56 -20.57 -12.93
CA TYR A 102 3.65 -21.71 -12.95
C TYR A 102 3.04 -22.04 -11.57
N LYS A 103 3.80 -21.83 -10.48
CA LYS A 103 3.30 -22.09 -9.11
C LYS A 103 2.08 -21.23 -8.79
N LYS A 104 2.15 -19.92 -9.10
CA LYS A 104 1.04 -18.99 -8.89
C LYS A 104 -0.13 -19.27 -9.85
N ALA A 105 0.16 -19.63 -11.09
CA ALA A 105 -0.88 -20.01 -12.06
C ALA A 105 -1.69 -21.23 -11.58
N ILE A 106 -1.02 -22.29 -11.11
CA ILE A 106 -1.68 -23.48 -10.55
C ILE A 106 -2.51 -23.12 -9.32
N GLN A 107 -1.96 -22.32 -8.40
CA GLN A 107 -2.70 -21.88 -7.21
C GLN A 107 -3.97 -21.09 -7.59
N ALA A 108 -3.87 -20.17 -8.56
CA ALA A 108 -5.02 -19.42 -9.04
C ALA A 108 -6.11 -20.34 -9.61
N TYR A 109 -5.76 -21.32 -10.45
CA TYR A 109 -6.72 -22.28 -10.98
C TYR A 109 -7.35 -23.16 -9.89
N LYS A 110 -6.60 -23.57 -8.87
CA LYS A 110 -7.14 -24.30 -7.70
C LYS A 110 -8.18 -23.47 -6.95
N ILE A 111 -7.90 -22.19 -6.70
CA ILE A 111 -8.84 -21.28 -6.05
C ILE A 111 -10.09 -21.06 -6.92
N LEU A 112 -9.94 -20.98 -8.25
CA LEU A 112 -11.06 -20.85 -9.18
C LEU A 112 -11.96 -22.09 -9.22
N ILE A 113 -11.41 -23.29 -9.04
CA ILE A 113 -12.21 -24.52 -8.89
C ILE A 113 -13.13 -24.41 -7.67
N LEU A 114 -12.59 -23.93 -6.54
CA LEU A 114 -13.37 -23.75 -5.30
C LEU A 114 -14.45 -22.68 -5.44
N LYS A 115 -14.16 -21.59 -6.17
CA LYS A 115 -15.10 -20.48 -6.39
C LYS A 115 -16.16 -20.77 -7.46
N ASN A 116 -15.83 -21.56 -8.48
CA ASN A 116 -16.66 -21.80 -9.66
C ASN A 116 -16.69 -23.30 -10.00
N PRO A 117 -17.35 -24.13 -9.17
CA PRO A 117 -17.33 -25.59 -9.33
C PRO A 117 -17.90 -26.07 -10.68
N GLU A 118 -18.84 -25.34 -11.28
CA GLU A 118 -19.39 -25.61 -12.62
C GLU A 118 -18.31 -25.67 -13.71
N LYS A 119 -17.22 -24.90 -13.56
CA LYS A 119 -16.08 -24.85 -14.50
C LYS A 119 -14.88 -25.66 -14.00
N SER A 120 -15.06 -26.49 -12.98
CA SER A 120 -13.95 -27.23 -12.35
C SER A 120 -13.18 -28.11 -13.32
N GLY A 121 -13.87 -28.81 -14.23
CA GLY A 121 -13.24 -29.65 -15.26
C GLY A 121 -12.28 -28.86 -16.15
N PHE A 122 -12.71 -27.70 -16.65
CA PHE A 122 -11.89 -26.81 -17.45
C PHE A 122 -10.62 -26.37 -16.71
N PHE A 123 -10.74 -25.95 -15.45
CA PHE A 123 -9.57 -25.53 -14.67
C PHE A 123 -8.63 -26.70 -14.37
N ALA A 124 -9.16 -27.90 -14.14
CA ALA A 124 -8.35 -29.10 -13.96
C ALA A 124 -7.57 -29.47 -15.23
N ASP A 125 -8.15 -29.28 -16.42
CA ASP A 125 -7.45 -29.45 -17.69
C ASP A 125 -6.30 -28.44 -17.84
N GLN A 126 -6.52 -27.17 -17.46
CA GLN A 126 -5.48 -26.14 -17.51
C GLN A 126 -4.32 -26.44 -16.56
N ILE A 127 -4.60 -26.94 -15.35
CA ILE A 127 -3.56 -27.38 -14.42
C ILE A 127 -2.73 -28.51 -15.05
N ARG A 128 -3.39 -29.53 -15.61
CA ARG A 128 -2.71 -30.65 -16.30
C ARG A 128 -1.84 -30.18 -17.47
N ALA A 129 -2.30 -29.19 -18.23
CA ALA A 129 -1.51 -28.60 -19.32
C ALA A 129 -0.25 -27.90 -18.81
N ILE A 130 -0.36 -27.14 -17.71
CA ILE A 130 0.78 -26.47 -17.08
C ILE A 130 1.79 -27.49 -16.53
N GLU A 131 1.32 -28.55 -15.87
CA GLU A 131 2.19 -29.60 -15.33
C GLU A 131 2.99 -30.30 -16.45
N LYS A 132 2.35 -30.58 -17.59
CA LYS A 132 3.04 -31.09 -18.77
C LYS A 132 4.08 -30.11 -19.30
N LEU A 133 3.76 -28.82 -19.36
CA LEU A 133 4.70 -27.77 -19.78
C LEU A 133 5.93 -27.71 -18.85
N ILE A 134 5.72 -27.73 -17.53
CA ILE A 134 6.81 -27.78 -16.55
C ILE A 134 7.70 -28.99 -16.81
N ASN A 135 7.11 -30.19 -16.96
CA ASN A 135 7.90 -31.41 -17.19
C ASN A 135 8.68 -31.35 -18.51
N SER A 136 8.12 -30.74 -19.55
CA SER A 136 8.80 -30.55 -20.84
C SER A 136 9.89 -29.47 -20.82
N GLU A 137 9.77 -28.43 -20.00
CA GLU A 137 10.82 -27.39 -19.86
C GLU A 137 11.95 -27.83 -18.91
N GLN A 138 11.71 -28.83 -18.06
CA GLN A 138 12.70 -29.36 -17.10
C GLN A 138 13.44 -30.61 -17.62
N SER A 139 13.02 -31.15 -18.78
CA SER A 139 13.68 -32.26 -19.48
C SER A 139 14.58 -31.72 -20.59
#